data_AF-A0A6B9YTH7-F1
#
_entry.id   AF-A0A6B9YTH7-F1
#
_cell.length_a   1.000
_cell.length_b   1.000
_cell.length_c   1.000
_cell.angle_alpha   90.00
_cell.angle_beta   90.00
_cell.angle_gamma   90.00
#
_symmetry.space_group_name_H-M   'P 1'
#
loop_
_entity.id
_entity.type
_entity.pdbx_description
1 polymer ?
#
loop_
_entity_poly.entity_id
_entity_poly.type
_entity_poly.pdbx_seq_one_letter_code
_entity_poly.pdbx_strand_id
1 'polypeptide(L)'
;MNENLTAAQIWTDIHDTLKQLLEEQGQELGEISRQSALSADLGLASIDMIHLLITLEDKLEMQLQFDELATGPEGQFREDLTLGDLNDFIETKLTSRMKSVKA
;
A
#
# COMPACT_ATOMS: atom_id res chain seq x y z
N MET A 1 -6.76 17.65 -7.21
CA MET A 1 -6.79 18.30 -5.88
C MET A 1 -5.57 17.78 -5.15
N ASN A 2 -4.47 18.54 -5.08
CA ASN A 2 -3.24 18.10 -4.42
C ASN A 2 -3.07 18.94 -3.16
N GLU A 3 -3.93 18.69 -2.18
CA GLU A 3 -3.82 19.23 -0.84
C GLU A 3 -3.11 18.16 0.01
N ASN A 4 -1.91 18.48 0.50
CA ASN A 4 -1.08 17.68 1.42
C ASN A 4 -1.70 16.31 1.83
N LEU A 5 -1.37 15.24 1.11
CA LEU A 5 -1.64 13.88 1.55
C LEU A 5 -1.05 13.72 2.95
N THR A 6 -1.92 13.57 3.95
CA THR A 6 -1.51 13.34 5.35
C THR A 6 -1.39 11.85 5.60
N ALA A 7 -0.63 11.45 6.64
CA ALA A 7 -0.55 10.05 7.09
C ALA A 7 -1.94 9.42 7.29
N ALA A 8 -2.91 10.19 7.80
CA ALA A 8 -4.29 9.73 7.98
C ALA A 8 -5.01 9.48 6.65
N GLN A 9 -4.72 10.28 5.61
CA GLN A 9 -5.29 10.08 4.28
C GLN A 9 -4.71 8.82 3.63
N ILE A 10 -3.39 8.60 3.74
CA ILE A 10 -2.74 7.39 3.20
C ILE A 10 -3.34 6.13 3.81
N TRP A 11 -3.50 6.11 5.14
CA TRP A 11 -4.14 5.01 5.83
C TRP A 11 -5.58 4.77 5.35
N THR A 12 -6.34 5.84 5.14
CA THR A 12 -7.71 5.76 4.62
C THR A 12 -7.73 5.20 3.21
N ASP A 13 -6.82 5.65 2.33
CA ASP A 13 -6.74 5.16 0.95
C ASP A 13 -6.34 3.69 0.89
N ILE A 14 -5.40 3.25 1.75
CA ILE A 14 -5.05 1.83 1.92
C ILE A 14 -6.27 1.03 2.36
N HIS A 15 -6.95 1.47 3.42
CA HIS A 15 -8.13 0.80 3.97
C HIS A 15 -9.24 0.66 2.91
N ASP A 16 -9.58 1.74 2.21
CA ASP A 16 -10.65 1.72 1.21
C ASP A 16 -10.30 0.85 0.01
N THR A 17 -9.03 0.83 -0.39
CA THR A 17 -8.57 -0.02 -1.49
C THR A 17 -8.59 -1.50 -1.12
N LEU A 18 -8.16 -1.85 0.10
CA LEU A 18 -8.27 -3.22 0.62
C LEU A 18 -9.72 -3.66 0.73
N LYS A 19 -10.59 -2.78 1.23
CA LYS A 19 -12.01 -3.05 1.36
C LYS A 19 -12.62 -3.37 -0.01
N GLN A 20 -12.36 -2.54 -1.01
CA GLN A 20 -12.83 -2.76 -2.36
C GLN A 20 -12.33 -4.10 -2.92
N LEU A 21 -11.03 -4.39 -2.77
CA LEU A 21 -10.41 -5.61 -3.29
C LEU A 21 -11.02 -6.87 -2.65
N LEU A 22 -11.23 -6.87 -1.34
CA LEU A 22 -11.85 -8.00 -0.62
C LEU A 22 -13.33 -8.14 -0.97
N GLU A 23 -14.07 -7.02 -1.08
CA GLU A 23 -15.47 -7.04 -1.49
C GLU A 23 -15.67 -7.64 -2.89
N GLU A 24 -14.76 -7.33 -3.83
CA GLU A 24 -14.74 -7.95 -5.18
C GLU A 24 -14.54 -9.48 -5.12
N GLN A 25 -13.89 -9.98 -4.05
CA GLN A 25 -13.69 -11.40 -3.78
C GLN A 25 -14.81 -12.02 -2.91
N GLY A 26 -15.83 -11.23 -2.54
CA GLY A 26 -16.92 -11.67 -1.66
C GLY A 26 -16.52 -11.79 -0.19
N GLN A 27 -15.46 -11.09 0.22
CA GLN A 27 -14.95 -11.05 1.58
C GLN A 27 -15.20 -9.67 2.22
N GLU A 28 -15.36 -9.64 3.54
CA GLU A 28 -15.46 -8.38 4.30
C GLU A 28 -14.10 -8.03 4.90
N LEU A 29 -13.70 -6.75 4.79
CA LEU A 29 -12.55 -6.23 5.52
C LEU A 29 -12.90 -6.13 7.01
N GLY A 30 -12.30 -7.01 7.81
CA GLY A 30 -12.42 -6.98 9.27
C GLY A 30 -11.62 -5.85 9.92
N GLU A 31 -11.40 -5.95 11.23
CA GLU A 31 -10.52 -5.01 11.94
C GLU A 31 -9.08 -5.19 11.48
N ILE A 32 -8.48 -4.11 10.98
CA ILE A 32 -7.09 -4.07 10.55
C ILE A 32 -6.27 -3.08 11.38
N SER A 33 -5.00 -3.39 11.56
CA SER A 33 -4.03 -2.57 12.28
C SER A 33 -2.74 -2.45 11.49
N ARG A 34 -1.84 -1.57 11.92
CA ARG A 34 -0.50 -1.47 11.30
C ARG A 34 0.31 -2.76 11.37
N GLN A 35 0.04 -3.65 12.32
CA GLN A 35 0.71 -4.95 12.42
C GLN A 35 0.09 -6.04 11.54
N SER A 36 -1.07 -5.78 10.92
CA SER A 36 -1.76 -6.78 10.10
C SER A 36 -0.91 -7.12 8.88
N ALA A 37 -0.59 -8.40 8.72
CA ALA A 37 0.14 -8.94 7.59
C ALA A 37 -0.76 -9.04 6.36
N LEU A 38 -0.32 -8.48 5.23
CA LEU A 38 -1.04 -8.49 3.95
C LEU A 38 -1.38 -9.92 3.53
N SER A 39 -0.44 -10.85 3.64
CA SER A 39 -0.66 -12.24 3.25
C SER A 39 -1.30 -13.07 4.38
N ALA A 40 -0.69 -13.11 5.56
CA ALA A 40 -1.11 -14.02 6.62
C ALA A 40 -2.46 -13.64 7.28
N ASP A 41 -2.73 -12.35 7.47
CA ASP A 41 -3.95 -11.90 8.15
C ASP A 41 -5.08 -11.55 7.18
N LEU A 42 -4.75 -10.96 6.02
CA LEU A 42 -5.76 -10.55 5.03
C LEU A 42 -5.95 -11.57 3.89
N GLY A 43 -5.11 -12.60 3.83
CA GLY A 43 -5.21 -13.65 2.81
C GLY A 43 -4.83 -13.19 1.40
N LEU A 44 -4.14 -12.05 1.25
CA LEU A 44 -3.79 -11.53 -0.07
C LEU A 44 -2.71 -12.40 -0.70
N ALA A 45 -2.98 -12.91 -1.91
CA ALA A 45 -1.98 -13.54 -2.74
C ALA A 45 -1.10 -12.48 -3.41
N SER A 46 0.01 -12.90 -4.02
CA SER A 46 0.93 -11.97 -4.72
C SER A 46 0.25 -11.16 -5.82
N ILE A 47 -0.73 -11.73 -6.52
CA ILE A 47 -1.50 -11.02 -7.54
C ILE A 47 -2.41 -9.93 -6.93
N ASP A 48 -2.99 -10.20 -5.76
CA ASP A 48 -3.83 -9.25 -5.04
C ASP A 48 -3.00 -8.09 -4.49
N MET A 49 -1.78 -8.39 -4.02
CA MET A 49 -0.82 -7.36 -3.63
C MET A 49 -0.46 -6.44 -4.81
N ILE A 50 -0.22 -7.01 -6.00
CA ILE A 50 0.04 -6.20 -7.20
C ILE A 50 -1.17 -5.32 -7.54
N HIS A 51 -2.39 -5.85 -7.50
CA HIS A 51 -3.60 -5.06 -7.76
C HIS A 51 -3.83 -3.94 -6.73
N LEU A 52 -3.61 -4.23 -5.44
CA LEU A 52 -3.66 -3.24 -4.36
C LEU A 52 -2.69 -2.08 -4.67
N LEU A 53 -1.46 -2.41 -5.03
CA LEU A 53 -0.40 -1.43 -5.29
C LEU A 53 -0.70 -0.58 -6.53
N ILE A 54 -1.12 -1.19 -7.64
CA ILE A 54 -1.51 -0.46 -8.86
C ILE A 54 -2.66 0.51 -8.56
N THR A 55 -3.67 0.04 -7.80
CA THR A 55 -4.82 0.88 -7.44
C THR A 55 -4.41 2.07 -6.57
N LEU A 56 -3.44 1.87 -5.66
CA LEU A 56 -2.88 2.94 -4.85
C LEU A 56 -2.03 3.92 -5.67
N GLU A 57 -1.25 3.44 -6.64
CA GLU A 57 -0.49 4.31 -7.57
C GLU A 57 -1.41 5.24 -8.36
N ASP A 58 -2.53 4.69 -8.87
CA ASP A 58 -3.54 5.46 -9.59
C ASP A 58 -4.23 6.48 -8.68
N LYS A 59 -4.62 6.09 -7.45
CA LYS A 59 -5.26 6.99 -6.47
C LYS A 59 -4.35 8.13 -6.02
N LEU A 60 -3.06 7.84 -5.82
CA LEU A 60 -2.06 8.78 -5.33
C LEU A 60 -1.40 9.57 -6.47
N GLU A 61 -1.75 9.28 -7.72
CA GLU A 61 -1.13 9.81 -8.94
C GLU A 61 0.40 9.79 -8.85
N MET A 62 0.96 8.64 -8.46
CA MET A 62 2.40 8.45 -8.28
C MET A 62 2.85 7.02 -8.55
N GLN A 63 4.08 6.89 -9.05
CA GLN A 63 4.76 5.59 -9.12
C GLN A 63 5.40 5.28 -7.76
N LEU A 64 4.99 4.18 -7.16
CA LEU A 64 5.47 3.70 -5.88
C LEU A 64 6.74 2.85 -6.03
N GLN A 65 7.04 2.30 -7.22
CA GLN A 65 8.18 1.38 -7.46
C GLN A 65 8.14 0.22 -6.46
N PHE A 66 7.04 -0.53 -6.53
CA PHE A 66 6.67 -1.52 -5.53
C PHE A 66 7.66 -2.67 -5.38
N ASP A 67 8.49 -2.92 -6.39
CA ASP A 67 9.56 -3.91 -6.35
C ASP A 67 10.52 -3.63 -5.19
N GLU A 68 10.75 -2.36 -4.83
CA GLU A 68 11.55 -1.97 -3.67
C GLU A 68 10.92 -2.36 -2.31
N LEU A 69 9.59 -2.44 -2.24
CA LEU A 69 8.87 -2.83 -1.03
C LEU A 69 8.64 -4.34 -0.98
N ALA A 70 8.14 -4.89 -2.08
CA ALA A 70 7.61 -6.23 -2.15
C ALA A 70 8.66 -7.31 -2.39
N THR A 71 9.86 -6.92 -2.80
CA THR A 71 10.91 -7.86 -3.20
C THR A 71 12.09 -7.83 -2.24
N GLY A 72 12.50 -9.00 -1.77
CA GLY A 72 13.74 -9.17 -1.02
C GLY A 72 14.99 -9.01 -1.91
N PRO A 73 16.19 -8.97 -1.31
CA PRO A 73 17.44 -8.77 -2.03
C PRO A 73 17.73 -9.79 -3.14
N GLU A 74 17.09 -10.96 -3.13
CA GLU A 74 17.28 -12.03 -4.12
C GLU A 74 16.12 -12.14 -5.12
N GLY A 75 15.22 -11.16 -5.16
CA GLY A 75 14.10 -11.17 -6.12
C GLY A 75 12.84 -11.89 -5.63
N GLN A 76 12.80 -12.36 -4.38
CA GLN A 76 11.64 -13.07 -3.82
C GLN A 76 10.58 -12.12 -3.28
N PHE A 77 9.30 -12.45 -3.48
CA PHE A 77 8.21 -11.71 -2.82
C PHE A 77 8.26 -11.90 -1.31
N ARG A 78 8.12 -10.80 -0.58
CA ARG A 78 8.04 -10.77 0.87
C ARG A 78 6.66 -11.21 1.35
N GLU A 79 6.60 -12.27 2.13
CA GLU A 79 5.35 -12.76 2.76
C GLU A 79 5.06 -12.08 4.11
N ASP A 80 6.04 -11.38 4.66
CA ASP A 80 6.01 -10.73 5.98
C ASP A 80 5.53 -9.27 5.95
N LEU A 81 5.08 -8.78 4.80
CA LEU A 81 4.68 -7.38 4.63
C LEU A 81 3.45 -7.05 5.47
N THR A 82 3.57 -6.01 6.28
CA THR A 82 2.46 -5.47 7.07
C THR A 82 1.85 -4.22 6.43
N LEU A 83 0.64 -3.87 6.86
CA LEU A 83 0.03 -2.58 6.50
C LEU A 83 0.85 -1.38 6.99
N GLY A 84 1.57 -1.53 8.09
CA GLY A 84 2.50 -0.52 8.60
C GLY A 84 3.64 -0.27 7.63
N ASP A 85 4.25 -1.33 7.10
CA ASP A 85 5.34 -1.24 6.13
C ASP A 85 4.88 -0.53 4.84
N LEU A 86 3.69 -0.90 4.35
CA LEU A 86 3.09 -0.26 3.17
C LEU A 86 2.82 1.24 3.42
N ASN A 87 2.23 1.58 4.57
CA ASN A 87 1.95 2.97 4.93
C ASN A 87 3.24 3.81 5.01
N ASP A 88 4.26 3.29 5.71
CA ASP A 88 5.55 3.99 5.87
C ASP A 88 6.30 4.16 4.54
N PHE A 89 6.19 3.16 3.67
CA PHE A 89 6.74 3.23 2.33
C PHE A 89 6.10 4.36 1.50
N ILE A 90 4.76 4.42 1.48
CA ILE A 90 4.02 5.45 0.75
C ILE A 90 4.33 6.84 1.32
N GLU A 91 4.36 7.00 2.66
CA GLU A 91 4.76 8.25 3.31
C GLU A 91 6.18 8.70 2.89
N THR A 92 7.11 7.76 2.85
CA THR A 92 8.51 8.01 2.46
C THR A 92 8.61 8.47 1.00
N LYS A 93 7.86 7.81 0.09
CA LYS A 93 7.83 8.16 -1.34
C LYS A 93 7.19 9.53 -1.57
N LEU A 94 6.07 9.84 -0.89
CA LEU A 94 5.43 11.15 -0.96
C LEU A 94 6.34 12.27 -0.44
N THR A 95 6.99 12.04 0.71
CA THR A 95 7.95 12.99 1.28
C THR A 95 9.12 13.26 0.33
N SER A 96 9.63 12.21 -0.32
CA SER A 96 10.72 12.31 -1.29
C SER A 96 10.28 13.09 -2.55
N ARG A 97 9.08 12.80 -3.09
CA ARG A 97 8.48 13.55 -4.21
C ARG A 97 8.35 15.04 -3.88
N MET A 98 7.86 15.38 -2.68
CA MET A 98 7.70 16.79 -2.26
C MET A 98 9.04 17.53 -2.13
N LYS A 99 10.12 16.84 -1.74
CA LYS A 99 11.47 17.43 -1.68
C LYS A 99 12.03 17.68 -3.07
N SER A 100 11.82 16.76 -4.02
CA SER A 100 12.29 16.91 -5.41
C SER A 100 11.57 18.01 -6.20
N VAL A 101 10.31 18.33 -5.86
CA VAL A 101 9.55 19.42 -6.49
C VAL A 101 9.97 20.81 -5.99
N LYS A 102 10.64 20.90 -4.83
CA LYS A 102 11.11 22.16 -4.24
C LYS A 102 12.57 22.52 -4.61
N ALA A 103 13.25 21.69 -5.39
CA ALA A 103 14.65 21.87 -5.77
C ALA A 103 14.80 22.52 -7.16
#